data_AF-X1UQ08-F1
#
_entry.id   AF-X1UQ08-F1
#
_cell.length_a   1.000
_cell.length_b   1.000
_cell.length_c   1.000
_cell.angle_alpha   90.00
_cell.angle_beta   90.00
_cell.angle_gamma   90.00
#
_symmetry.space_group_name_H-M   'P 1'
#
loop_
_entity.id
_entity.type
_entity.pdbx_description
1 polymer ?
#
loop_
_entity_poly.entity_id
_entity_poly.type
_entity_poly.pdbx_seq_one_letter_code
_entity_poly.pdbx_strand_id
1 'polypeptide(L)'
;MEEKNKEVASQEVRSLPFSIMRSIWLNILLFVLTVFSTFFVGINLSINYKYAEVFAQNSEVSIDLEMLLDPQIILLSFIYAVVLLGILLGHELGHFLTC
;
A
#
# COMPACT_ATOMS: atom_id res chain seq x y z
N MET A 1 42.85 35.75 -17.60
CA MET A 1 42.52 34.93 -16.41
C MET A 1 41.01 35.00 -16.17
N GLU A 2 40.19 34.74 -17.20
CA GLU A 2 38.74 35.02 -17.17
C GLU A 2 37.88 33.93 -17.83
N GLU A 3 38.47 32.93 -18.49
CA GLU A 3 37.68 31.87 -19.13
C GLU A 3 37.33 30.70 -18.20
N LYS A 4 38.08 30.50 -17.10
CA LYS A 4 37.85 29.36 -16.19
C LYS A 4 36.59 29.51 -15.31
N ASN A 5 36.01 30.71 -15.22
CA ASN A 5 34.87 30.99 -14.33
C ASN A 5 33.50 30.86 -15.00
N LYS A 6 33.43 30.65 -16.33
CA LYS A 6 32.14 30.48 -17.03
C LYS A 6 31.66 29.04 -17.09
N GLU A 7 32.55 28.06 -16.98
CA GLU A 7 32.18 26.64 -17.09
C GLU A 7 31.60 26.07 -15.78
N VAL A 8 31.98 26.62 -14.63
CA VAL A 8 31.53 26.14 -13.32
C VAL A 8 30.06 26.48 -13.04
N ALA A 9 29.51 27.51 -13.68
CA ALA A 9 28.12 27.95 -13.46
C ALA A 9 27.06 27.19 -14.28
N SER A 10 27.46 26.37 -15.26
CA SER A 10 26.51 25.69 -16.15
C SER A 10 26.39 24.17 -15.94
N GLN A 11 27.25 23.57 -15.10
CA GLN A 11 27.22 22.12 -14.87
C GLN A 11 26.42 21.68 -13.63
N GLU A 12 26.12 22.57 -12.68
CA GLU A 12 25.40 22.19 -11.45
C GLU A 12 23.88 22.07 -11.65
N VAL A 13 23.34 22.57 -12.78
CA VAL A 13 21.89 22.79 -12.95
C VAL A 13 21.19 21.69 -13.75
N ARG A 14 21.86 20.65 -14.28
CA ARG A 14 21.26 19.81 -15.34
C ARG A 14 21.45 18.31 -15.31
N SER A 15 21.36 17.67 -14.14
CA SER A 15 21.35 16.19 -14.13
C SER A 15 20.49 15.50 -13.08
N LEU A 16 19.38 16.10 -12.61
CA LEU A 16 18.39 15.35 -11.80
C LEU A 16 16.90 15.67 -12.05
N PRO A 17 16.30 15.31 -13.21
CA PRO A 17 14.84 15.14 -13.17
C PRO A 17 14.26 13.88 -13.85
N PHE A 18 15.05 12.91 -14.33
CA PHE A 18 14.45 11.69 -14.91
C PHE A 18 14.15 10.61 -13.87
N SER A 19 15.03 10.41 -12.88
CA SER A 19 14.86 9.34 -11.88
C SER A 19 13.70 9.62 -10.90
N ILE A 20 13.41 10.89 -10.61
CA ILE A 20 12.36 11.28 -9.66
C ILE A 20 10.98 10.94 -10.25
N MET A 21 10.72 11.25 -11.52
CA MET A 21 9.44 10.89 -12.16
C MET A 21 9.27 9.37 -12.29
N ARG A 22 10.36 8.61 -12.54
CA ARG A 22 10.33 7.14 -12.53
C ARG A 22 10.02 6.59 -11.13
N SER A 23 10.60 7.18 -10.09
CA SER A 23 10.33 6.79 -8.70
C SER A 23 8.90 7.11 -8.27
N ILE A 24 8.34 8.26 -8.68
CA ILE A 24 6.94 8.61 -8.40
C ILE A 24 5.99 7.61 -9.07
N TRP A 25 6.29 7.19 -10.29
CA TRP A 25 5.50 6.17 -10.97
C TRP A 25 5.55 4.81 -10.26
N LEU A 26 6.73 4.42 -9.77
CA LEU A 26 6.89 3.22 -8.94
C LEU A 26 6.15 3.33 -7.61
N ASN A 27 6.17 4.50 -6.96
CA ASN A 27 5.45 4.73 -5.71
C ASN A 27 3.94 4.66 -5.91
N ILE A 28 3.42 5.20 -7.00
CA ILE A 28 1.99 5.10 -7.37
C ILE A 28 1.64 3.63 -7.63
N LEU A 29 2.47 2.90 -8.39
CA LEU A 29 2.27 1.48 -8.66
C LEU A 29 2.25 0.66 -7.37
N LEU A 30 3.23 0.89 -6.49
CA LEU A 30 3.31 0.23 -5.19
C LEU A 30 2.10 0.58 -4.33
N PHE A 31 1.69 1.84 -4.29
CA PHE A 31 0.54 2.27 -3.51
C PHE A 31 -0.75 1.59 -3.98
N VAL A 32 -1.00 1.54 -5.29
CA VAL A 32 -2.15 0.83 -5.84
C VAL A 32 -2.08 -0.66 -5.50
N LEU A 33 -0.90 -1.27 -5.62
CA LEU A 33 -0.69 -2.67 -5.24
C LEU A 33 -0.95 -2.90 -3.75
N THR A 34 -0.56 -1.96 -2.89
CA THR A 34 -0.84 -1.99 -1.45
C THR A 34 -2.33 -1.89 -1.17
N VAL A 35 -3.06 -0.99 -1.84
CA VAL A 35 -4.53 -0.89 -1.71
C VAL A 35 -5.18 -2.22 -2.09
N PHE A 36 -4.78 -2.83 -3.22
CA PHE A 36 -5.29 -4.13 -3.63
C PHE A 36 -4.96 -5.25 -2.63
N SER A 37 -3.71 -5.29 -2.15
CA SER A 37 -3.26 -6.29 -1.19
C SER A 37 -4.00 -6.18 0.15
N THR A 38 -4.10 -4.96 0.70
CA THR A 38 -4.81 -4.70 1.97
C THR A 38 -6.30 -5.01 1.86
N PHE A 39 -6.92 -4.75 0.71
CA PHE A 39 -8.31 -5.16 0.45
C PHE A 39 -8.46 -6.68 0.44
N PHE A 40 -7.56 -7.42 -0.23
CA PHE A 40 -7.61 -8.88 -0.28
C PHE A 40 -7.38 -9.52 1.11
N VAL A 41 -6.46 -8.95 1.89
CA VAL A 41 -6.25 -9.35 3.29
C VAL A 41 -7.49 -9.03 4.13
N GLY A 42 -8.11 -7.86 3.94
CA GLY A 42 -9.36 -7.49 4.62
C GLY A 42 -10.49 -8.48 4.36
N ILE A 43 -10.64 -8.95 3.12
CA ILE A 43 -11.60 -10.00 2.75
C ILE A 43 -11.33 -11.30 3.51
N ASN A 44 -10.10 -11.78 3.50
CA ASN A 44 -9.73 -13.01 4.19
C ASN A 44 -9.97 -12.91 5.69
N LEU A 45 -9.63 -11.77 6.29
CA LEU A 45 -9.81 -11.53 7.72
C LEU A 45 -11.30 -11.43 8.09
N SER A 46 -12.11 -10.80 7.24
CA SER A 46 -13.57 -10.70 7.43
C SER A 46 -14.25 -12.05 7.39
N ILE A 47 -13.85 -12.92 6.44
CA ILE A 47 -14.36 -14.30 6.37
C ILE A 47 -13.94 -15.08 7.62
N ASN A 48 -12.65 -15.01 7.97
CA ASN A 48 -12.16 -15.68 9.18
C ASN A 48 -12.90 -15.21 10.43
N TYR A 49 -13.19 -13.91 10.56
CA TYR A 49 -13.91 -13.36 11.69
C TYR A 49 -15.36 -13.84 11.74
N LYS A 50 -16.09 -13.76 10.63
CA LYS A 50 -17.52 -14.11 10.57
C LYS A 50 -17.76 -15.62 10.70
N TYR A 51 -16.85 -16.44 10.18
CA TYR A 51 -16.97 -17.89 10.16
C TYR A 51 -16.04 -18.58 11.17
N ALA A 52 -15.39 -17.84 12.07
CA ALA A 52 -14.44 -18.37 13.06
C ALA A 52 -15.00 -19.56 13.85
N GLU A 53 -16.24 -19.44 14.32
CA GLU A 53 -16.92 -20.47 15.11
C GLU A 53 -17.28 -21.70 14.27
N VAL A 54 -17.64 -21.49 13.00
CA VAL A 54 -17.99 -22.56 12.08
C VAL A 54 -16.75 -23.33 11.65
N PHE A 55 -15.62 -22.65 11.40
CA PHE A 55 -14.31 -23.27 11.17
C PHE A 55 -13.78 -24.02 12.40
N ALA A 56 -14.07 -23.54 13.61
CA ALA A 56 -13.66 -24.21 14.85
C ALA A 56 -14.42 -25.52 15.10
N GLN A 57 -15.66 -25.63 14.60
CA GLN A 57 -16.52 -26.80 14.79
C GLN A 57 -16.52 -27.76 13.60
N ASN A 58 -16.27 -27.27 12.37
CA ASN A 58 -16.28 -28.05 11.16
C ASN A 58 -15.06 -27.67 10.29
N SER A 59 -14.13 -28.61 10.10
CA SER A 59 -12.91 -28.38 9.32
C SER A 59 -13.12 -28.34 7.80
N GLU A 60 -14.31 -28.66 7.30
CA GLU A 60 -14.63 -28.81 5.87
C GLU A 60 -15.43 -27.63 5.29
N VAL A 61 -15.28 -26.43 5.85
CA VAL A 61 -15.98 -25.25 5.34
C VAL A 61 -15.20 -24.69 4.16
N SER A 62 -15.62 -25.07 2.96
CA SER A 62 -15.17 -24.45 1.72
C SER A 62 -15.66 -23.01 1.65
N ILE A 63 -14.72 -22.05 1.53
CA ILE A 63 -15.05 -20.65 1.29
C ILE A 63 -15.64 -20.53 -0.11
N ASP A 64 -16.93 -20.20 -0.18
CA ASP A 64 -17.65 -20.04 -1.44
C ASP A 64 -17.61 -18.59 -1.93
N LEU A 65 -17.67 -18.39 -3.26
CA LEU A 65 -17.67 -17.07 -3.89
C LEU A 65 -18.89 -16.23 -3.47
N GLU A 66 -20.00 -16.86 -3.10
CA GLU A 66 -21.19 -16.16 -2.60
C GLU A 66 -20.97 -15.56 -1.20
N MET A 67 -20.12 -16.19 -0.37
CA MET A 67 -19.72 -15.63 0.94
C MET A 67 -18.85 -14.38 0.80
N LEU A 68 -18.09 -14.26 -0.29
CA LEU A 68 -17.26 -13.09 -0.60
C LEU A 68 -18.09 -11.87 -1.02
N LEU A 69 -19.30 -12.09 -1.55
CA LEU A 69 -20.21 -11.02 -2.00
C LEU A 69 -21.15 -10.54 -0.89
N ASP A 70 -21.03 -11.06 0.33
CA ASP A 70 -21.81 -10.59 1.46
C ASP A 70 -21.49 -9.10 1.75
N PRO A 71 -22.51 -8.21 1.76
CA PRO A 71 -22.29 -6.78 1.97
C PRO A 71 -21.61 -6.48 3.32
N GLN A 72 -21.79 -7.33 4.33
CA GLN A 72 -21.11 -7.18 5.63
C GLN A 72 -19.61 -7.48 5.51
N ILE A 73 -19.24 -8.53 4.76
CA ILE A 73 -17.84 -8.90 4.50
C ILE A 73 -17.16 -7.76 3.75
N ILE A 74 -17.81 -7.18 2.73
CA ILE A 74 -17.27 -6.06 1.96
C ILE A 74 -17.03 -4.84 2.85
N LEU A 75 -17.98 -4.50 3.73
CA LEU A 75 -17.83 -3.37 4.65
C LEU A 75 -16.70 -3.58 5.66
N LEU A 76 -16.63 -4.76 6.29
CA LEU A 76 -15.53 -5.10 7.19
C LEU A 76 -14.18 -5.06 6.48
N SER A 77 -14.12 -5.61 5.26
CA SER A 77 -12.90 -5.62 4.44
C SER A 77 -12.42 -4.21 4.13
N PHE A 78 -13.34 -3.30 3.83
CA PHE A 78 -13.02 -1.89 3.61
C PHE A 78 -12.45 -1.22 4.87
N ILE A 79 -13.06 -1.45 6.05
CA ILE A 79 -12.54 -0.93 7.32
C ILE A 79 -11.13 -1.48 7.59
N TYR A 80 -10.92 -2.78 7.41
CA TYR A 80 -9.59 -3.38 7.56
C TYR A 80 -8.56 -2.78 6.61
N ALA A 81 -8.92 -2.59 5.35
CA ALA A 81 -8.03 -1.98 4.36
C ALA A 81 -7.63 -0.55 4.77
N VAL A 82 -8.57 0.26 5.24
CA VAL A 82 -8.30 1.64 5.73
C VAL A 82 -7.36 1.61 6.94
N VAL A 83 -7.58 0.72 7.90
CA VAL A 83 -6.71 0.58 9.08
C VAL A 83 -5.30 0.15 8.68
N LEU A 84 -5.17 -0.88 7.82
CA LEU A 84 -3.88 -1.38 7.35
C LEU A 84 -3.12 -0.31 6.56
N LEU A 85 -3.80 0.43 5.68
CA LEU A 85 -3.21 1.58 4.98
C LEU A 85 -2.75 2.66 5.96
N GLY A 86 -3.56 2.98 6.96
CA GLY A 86 -3.21 3.95 8.00
C GLY A 86 -1.95 3.57 8.78
N ILE A 87 -1.82 2.28 9.16
CA ILE A 87 -0.63 1.77 9.85
C ILE A 87 0.61 1.84 8.93
N LEU A 88 0.48 1.46 7.67
CA LEU A 88 1.59 1.49 6.70
C LEU A 88 2.05 2.92 6.41
N LEU A 89 1.11 3.86 6.25
CA LEU A 89 1.43 5.28 6.13
C LEU A 89 2.08 5.82 7.41
N GLY A 90 1.56 5.42 8.57
CA GLY A 90 2.12 5.79 9.88
C GLY A 90 3.54 5.24 10.08
N HIS A 91 3.83 4.04 9.58
CA HIS A 91 5.16 3.43 9.62
C HIS A 91 6.15 4.24 8.78
N GLU A 92 5.76 4.61 7.56
CA GLU A 92 6.59 5.45 6.70
C GLU A 92 6.79 6.85 7.30
N LEU A 93 5.72 7.47 7.81
CA LEU A 93 5.77 8.78 8.48
C LEU A 93 6.61 8.73 9.78
N GLY A 94 6.55 7.62 10.51
CA GLY A 94 7.36 7.38 11.71
C GLY A 94 8.85 7.42 11.39
N HIS A 95 9.27 6.81 10.28
CA HIS A 95 10.64 6.90 9.79
C HIS A 95 11.04 8.35 9.45
N PHE A 96 10.10 9.18 8.96
CA PHE A 96 10.33 10.62 8.73
C PHE A 96 10.40 11.47 10.01
N LEU A 97 9.87 11.01 11.14
CA LEU A 97 9.85 11.76 12.40
C LEU A 97 11.00 11.39 13.35
N THR A 98 11.53 10.18 13.22
CA THR A 98 12.67 9.69 14.02
C THR A 98 14.04 9.99 13.41
N CYS A 99 14.08 10.63 12.24
CA CYS A 99 15.28 11.08 11.54
C CYS A 99 15.15 12.55 11.17
#